data_AF-A0A3Q7J573-F1
#
_entry.id   AF-A0A3Q7J573-F1
#
_cell.length_a   1.000
_cell.length_b   1.000
_cell.length_c   1.000
_cell.angle_alpha   90.00
_cell.angle_beta   90.00
_cell.angle_gamma   90.00
#
_symmetry.space_group_name_H-M   'P 1'
#
loop_
_entity.id
_entity.type
_entity.pdbx_description
1 polymer ?
#
loop_
_entity_poly.entity_id
_entity_poly.type
_entity_poly.pdbx_seq_one_letter_code
_entity_poly.pdbx_strand_id
1 'polypeptide(L)' 'MSSVYRNVYNLAKEGGTMEGSLVWQLMAHGMENYDDGYSIVLGLNPSTTQIISNQAHIMTALAHSLNHE' A
#
# COMPACT_ATOMS: atom_id res chain seq x y z
N MET A 1 9.63 -0.26 1.26
CA MET A 1 8.24 -0.37 0.74
C MET A 1 8.18 -0.43 -0.79
N SER A 2 8.88 0.46 -1.51
CA SER A 2 8.75 0.55 -2.99
C SER A 2 9.09 -0.73 -3.76
N SER A 3 10.04 -1.55 -3.28
CA SER A 3 10.35 -2.85 -3.89
C SER A 3 9.19 -3.86 -3.76
N VAL A 4 8.58 -3.95 -2.58
CA VAL A 4 7.43 -4.83 -2.31
C VAL A 4 6.25 -4.40 -3.19
N TYR A 5 5.94 -3.10 -3.23
CA TYR A 5 4.86 -2.56 -4.05
C TYR A 5 5.08 -2.75 -5.55
N ARG A 6 6.31 -2.60 -6.04
CA ARG A 6 6.66 -2.94 -7.42
C ARG A 6 6.45 -4.43 -7.72
N ASN A 7 6.83 -5.32 -6.81
CA ASN A 7 6.62 -6.75 -6.99
C ASN A 7 5.12 -7.11 -6.99
N VAL A 8 4.34 -6.55 -6.06
CA VAL A 8 2.87 -6.72 -6.01
C VAL A 8 2.23 -6.29 -7.32
N TYR A 9 2.59 -5.11 -7.84
CA TYR A 9 2.08 -4.62 -9.12
C TYR A 9 2.44 -5.54 -10.28
N ASN A 10 3.71 -5.96 -10.38
CA ASN A 10 4.14 -6.85 -11.46
C ASN A 10 3.40 -8.20 -11.42
N LEU A 11 3.29 -8.80 -10.23
CA LEU A 11 2.61 -10.08 -10.04
C LEU A 11 1.09 -9.99 -10.28
N ALA A 12 0.48 -8.85 -9.95
CA ALA A 12 -0.91 -8.57 -10.28
C ALA A 12 -1.11 -8.46 -11.79
N LYS A 13 -0.23 -7.70 -12.47
CA LYS A 13 -0.30 -7.45 -13.91
C LYS A 13 -0.02 -8.70 -14.77
N GLU A 14 0.94 -9.54 -14.38
CA GLU A 14 1.44 -10.65 -15.20
C GLU A 14 0.59 -11.93 -15.13
N GLY A 15 -0.50 -11.93 -14.33
CA GLY A 15 -1.39 -13.09 -14.23
C GLY A 15 -2.15 -13.21 -12.91
N GLY A 16 -2.28 -12.14 -12.12
CA GLY A 16 -3.11 -12.12 -10.92
C GLY A 16 -2.61 -12.98 -9.75
N THR A 17 -1.35 -13.42 -9.75
CA THR A 17 -0.79 -14.25 -8.66
C THR A 17 -0.70 -13.52 -7.32
N MET A 18 -0.80 -12.20 -7.34
CA MET A 18 -1.07 -11.34 -6.19
C MET A 18 -2.10 -10.28 -6.57
N GLU A 19 -3.04 -9.98 -5.68
CA GLU A 19 -4.07 -8.94 -5.92
C GLU A 19 -3.82 -7.66 -5.11
N GLY A 20 -2.87 -7.68 -4.18
CA GLY A 20 -2.58 -6.53 -3.33
C GLY A 20 -1.61 -6.82 -2.20
N SER A 21 -1.57 -5.90 -1.24
CA SER A 21 -0.76 -6.03 -0.02
C SER A 21 -1.38 -5.21 1.11
N LEU A 22 -1.10 -5.62 2.35
CA LEU A 22 -1.51 -4.91 3.55
C LEU A 22 -0.27 -4.36 4.27
N VAL A 23 -0.43 -3.21 4.91
CA VAL A 23 0.57 -2.66 5.83
C VAL A 23 0.15 -2.98 7.27
N TRP A 24 1.14 -3.21 8.11
CA TRP A 24 0.98 -3.33 9.55
C TRP A 24 1.81 -2.21 10.19
N GLN A 25 1.25 -1.30 10.99
CA GLN A 25 -0.18 -1.01 11.12
C GLN A 25 -0.43 0.49 10.96
N LEU A 26 -1.59 0.84 10.41
CA LEU A 26 -2.02 2.24 10.38
C LEU A 26 -2.56 2.62 11.76
N MET A 27 -2.12 3.77 12.26
CA MET A 27 -2.53 4.28 13.57
C MET A 27 -3.01 5.72 13.45
N ALA A 28 -3.96 6.10 14.30
CA ALA A 28 -4.35 7.50 14.46
C ALA A 28 -3.35 8.24 15.37
N HIS A 29 -3.37 9.56 15.32
CA HIS A 29 -2.59 10.40 16.23
C HIS A 29 -3.04 10.19 17.68
N GLY A 30 -2.11 10.17 18.64
CA GLY A 30 -2.44 9.97 20.06
C GLY A 30 -2.64 8.51 20.48
N MET A 31 -2.27 7.53 19.64
CA MET A 31 -2.37 6.10 19.92
C MET A 31 -0.99 5.46 20.22
N GLU A 32 -0.02 6.24 20.68
CA GLU A 32 1.38 5.80 20.87
C GLU A 32 1.49 4.65 21.89
N ASN A 33 0.53 4.52 22.80
CA ASN A 33 0.46 3.43 23.79
C ASN A 33 0.12 2.05 23.19
N TYR A 34 -0.33 2.01 21.93
CA TYR A 34 -0.61 0.78 21.19
C TYR A 34 0.48 0.47 20.16
N ASP A 35 1.54 1.29 20.10
CA ASP A 35 2.63 1.09 19.15
C ASP A 35 3.42 -0.17 19.50
N ASP A 36 3.46 -1.10 18.56
CA ASP A 36 4.22 -2.35 18.61
C ASP A 36 5.56 -2.25 17.88
N GLY A 37 5.96 -1.04 17.47
CA GLY A 37 7.17 -0.73 16.71
C GLY A 37 6.95 -0.63 15.20
N TYR A 38 5.72 -0.84 14.71
CA TYR A 38 5.36 -0.77 13.29
C TYR A 38 4.29 0.28 12.98
N SER A 39 3.96 1.15 13.94
CA SER A 39 2.97 2.21 13.77
C SER A 39 3.29 3.15 12.59
N ILE A 40 2.32 3.31 11.70
CA ILE A 40 2.33 4.32 10.64
C ILE A 40 1.20 5.30 10.93
N VAL A 41 1.54 6.45 11.51
CA VAL A 41 0.64 7.60 11.61
C VAL A 41 0.81 8.45 10.35
N LEU A 42 -0.16 8.44 9.45
CA LEU A 42 -0.05 9.05 8.12
C LEU A 42 0.35 10.54 8.18
N GLY A 43 -0.29 11.31 9.06
CA GLY A 43 -0.02 12.74 9.24
C GLY A 43 1.39 13.06 9.75
N LEU A 44 2.09 12.08 10.36
CA LEU A 44 3.45 12.23 10.86
C LEU A 44 4.51 11.65 9.91
N ASN A 45 4.09 10.90 8.89
CA ASN A 45 4.98 10.17 7.97
C ASN A 45 4.63 10.48 6.51
N PRO A 46 4.87 11.70 6.02
CA PRO A 46 4.44 12.13 4.69
C PRO A 46 5.08 11.33 3.55
N SER A 47 6.34 10.92 3.68
CA SER A 47 7.04 10.09 2.68
C SER A 47 6.43 8.69 2.56
N THR A 48 6.17 8.03 3.69
CA THR A 48 5.49 6.73 3.74
C THR A 48 4.06 6.84 3.21
N THR A 49 3.34 7.88 3.60
CA THR A 49 1.98 8.19 3.11
C THR A 49 1.95 8.33 1.60
N GLN A 50 2.91 9.03 1.02
CA GLN A 50 3.01 9.19 -0.43
C GLN A 50 3.24 7.85 -1.15
N ILE A 51 4.09 6.98 -0.59
CA ILE A 51 4.35 5.64 -1.16
C ILE A 51 3.08 4.77 -1.13
N ILE A 52 2.34 4.76 0.00
CA ILE A 52 1.08 4.02 0.14
C ILE A 52 0.02 4.56 -0.83
N SER A 53 -0.13 5.89 -0.89
CA SER A 53 -1.11 6.55 -1.77
C SER A 53 -0.83 6.24 -3.24
N ASN A 54 0.43 6.36 -3.68
CA ASN A 54 0.83 6.05 -5.05
C ASN A 54 0.53 4.59 -5.41
N GLN A 55 0.82 3.65 -4.51
CA GLN A 55 0.53 2.23 -4.74
C GLN A 55 -0.98 1.98 -4.87
N ALA A 56 -1.80 2.56 -4.00
CA ALA A 56 -3.25 2.42 -4.06
C ALA A 56 -3.82 2.93 -5.40
N HIS A 57 -3.32 4.07 -5.89
CA HIS A 57 -3.73 4.63 -7.19
C HIS A 57 -3.32 3.72 -8.36
N ILE A 58 -2.08 3.23 -8.37
CA ILE A 58 -1.58 2.35 -9.44
C ILE A 58 -2.36 1.03 -9.48
N MET A 59 -2.63 0.41 -8.32
CA MET A 59 -3.42 -0.83 -8.25
C MET A 59 -4.88 -0.62 -8.68
N THR A 60 -5.48 0.52 -8.34
CA THR A 60 -6.83 0.88 -8.80
C THR A 60 -6.88 1.02 -10.32
N ALA A 61 -5.89 1.70 -10.90
CA ALA A 61 -5.79 1.85 -12.36
C ALA A 61 -5.61 0.49 -13.05
N LEU A 62 -4.77 -0.39 -12.48
CA LEU A 62 -4.59 -1.75 -13.00
C LEU A 62 -5.90 -2.55 -12.95
N ALA A 63 -6.62 -2.52 -11.83
CA ALA A 63 -7.90 -3.21 -11.69
C ALA A 63 -8.93 -2.74 -12.73
N HIS A 64 -9.01 -1.43 -12.98
CA HIS A 64 -9.86 -0.90 -14.05
C HIS A 64 -9.42 -1.40 -15.44
N SER A 65 -8.12 -1.43 -15.76
CA SER A 65 -7.68 -1.92 -17.06
C SER A 65 -8.01 -3.40 -17.30
N LEU A 66 -7.91 -4.23 -16.26
CA LEU A 66 -8.21 -5.67 -16.36
C LEU A 66 -9.70 -5.96 -16.52
N ASN A 67 -10.58 -5.09 -16.01
CA ASN A 67 -12.03 -5.24 -16.16
C ASN A 67 -12.56 -4.80 -17.55
N HIS A 68 -11.70 -4.20 -18.38
CA HIS A 68 -12.03 -3.75 -19.73
C HIS A 68 -11.44 -4.65 -20.84
N GLU A 69 -10.72 -5.72 -20.47
CA GLU A 69 -10.28 -6.81 -21.36
C GLU A 69 -11.28 -7.97 -21.33
#